data_AF-R5M2Z5-F1
#
_entry.id   AF-R5M2Z5-F1
#
_cell.length_a   1.000
_cell.length_b   1.000
_cell.length_c   1.000
_cell.angle_alpha   90.00
_cell.angle_beta   90.00
_cell.angle_gamma   90.00
#
_symmetry.space_group_name_H-M   'P 1'
#
loop_
_entity.id
_entity.type
_entity.pdbx_description
1 polymer ?
#
loop_
_entity_poly.entity_id
_entity_poly.type
_entity_poly.pdbx_seq_one_letter_code
_entity_poly.pdbx_strand_id
1 'polypeptide(L)'
;MKKINDKGFTLIELLAVIVIMGILMMVAIPAVSRTIENSRKDTFIDIAKNYANAVTTLWSADGLTCAGTVSSATADGDYYVKINSNGNTVDTNGTSFTTTADADVPTLLESGGKSSWGSRDVYGYVRVNVATTPDTCVTSAGATTPCTTPGAIIKTRGKRTTKYYVTLSDGIRGLGSTVATGANAIESSKIVRGNLTMSGLKYSDVAIPTTTPAAITCVEN
;
A
#
# COMPACT_ATOMS: atom_id res chain seq x y z
N MET A 1 -53.88 -33.43 -29.13
CA MET A 1 -53.24 -33.59 -27.81
C MET A 1 -51.82 -34.12 -28.03
N LYS A 2 -50.79 -33.37 -27.63
CA LYS A 2 -49.38 -33.69 -27.91
C LYS A 2 -48.87 -34.60 -26.79
N LYS A 3 -48.55 -35.86 -27.10
CA LYS A 3 -47.93 -36.80 -26.15
C LYS A 3 -46.50 -36.34 -25.87
N ILE A 4 -46.21 -36.00 -24.63
CA ILE A 4 -44.85 -35.76 -24.14
C ILE A 4 -44.26 -37.13 -23.79
N ASN A 5 -43.11 -37.46 -24.35
CA ASN A 5 -42.44 -38.75 -24.17
C ASN A 5 -41.49 -38.64 -22.96
N ASP A 6 -42.00 -38.98 -21.78
CA ASP A 6 -41.24 -38.95 -20.53
C ASP A 6 -40.39 -40.22 -20.35
N LYS A 7 -39.34 -40.38 -21.16
CA LYS A 7 -38.28 -41.35 -20.85
C LYS A 7 -37.45 -40.78 -19.68
N GLY A 8 -37.71 -41.27 -18.47
CA GLY A 8 -36.93 -40.92 -17.29
C GLY A 8 -35.47 -41.41 -17.38
N PHE A 9 -34.53 -40.61 -16.89
CA PHE A 9 -33.14 -41.00 -16.74
C PHE A 9 -33.01 -42.24 -15.86
N THR A 10 -32.13 -43.15 -16.24
CA THR A 10 -31.83 -44.34 -15.43
C THR A 10 -30.85 -43.99 -14.30
N LEU A 11 -30.97 -44.64 -13.14
CA LEU A 11 -30.09 -44.38 -11.99
C LEU A 11 -28.59 -44.59 -12.33
N ILE A 12 -28.28 -45.55 -13.20
CA ILE A 12 -26.90 -45.85 -13.62
C ILE A 12 -26.28 -44.70 -14.42
N GLU A 13 -27.10 -44.01 -15.22
CA GLU A 13 -26.67 -42.90 -16.08
C GLU A 13 -26.33 -41.67 -15.24
N LEU A 14 -27.14 -41.38 -14.22
CA LEU A 14 -26.82 -40.34 -13.24
C LEU A 14 -25.62 -40.72 -12.36
N LEU A 15 -25.46 -42.00 -12.03
CA LEU A 15 -24.32 -42.47 -11.22
C LEU A 15 -22.99 -42.29 -11.96
N ALA A 16 -22.92 -42.63 -13.24
CA ALA A 16 -21.70 -42.45 -14.03
C ALA A 16 -21.23 -40.99 -14.07
N VAL A 17 -22.17 -40.04 -14.18
CA VAL A 17 -21.87 -38.60 -14.24
C VAL A 17 -21.30 -38.09 -12.92
N ILE A 18 -21.89 -38.44 -11.77
CA ILE A 18 -21.40 -37.98 -10.47
C ILE A 18 -20.01 -38.56 -10.15
N VAL A 19 -19.71 -39.78 -10.59
CA VAL A 19 -18.39 -40.40 -10.42
C VAL A 19 -17.33 -39.63 -11.20
N ILE A 20 -17.60 -39.31 -12.47
CA ILE A 20 -16.68 -38.51 -13.30
C ILE A 20 -16.50 -37.10 -12.69
N MET A 21 -17.59 -36.45 -12.28
CA MET A 21 -17.52 -35.13 -11.61
C MET A 21 -16.72 -35.18 -10.31
N GLY A 22 -16.84 -36.27 -9.53
CA GLY A 22 -16.06 -36.47 -8.30
C GLY A 22 -14.54 -36.55 -8.55
N ILE A 23 -14.12 -37.29 -9.58
CA ILE A 23 -12.71 -37.40 -9.96
C ILE A 23 -12.17 -36.04 -10.42
N LEU A 24 -12.94 -35.31 -11.24
CA LEU A 24 -12.55 -33.98 -11.70
C LEU A 24 -12.43 -32.99 -10.54
N MET A 25 -13.36 -33.01 -9.58
CA MET A 25 -13.30 -32.14 -8.40
C MET A 25 -12.09 -32.43 -7.52
N MET A 26 -11.70 -33.70 -7.35
CA MET A 26 -10.53 -34.07 -6.53
C MET A 26 -9.25 -33.37 -7.00
N VAL A 27 -9.02 -33.28 -8.32
CA VAL A 27 -7.84 -32.60 -8.88
C VAL A 27 -8.03 -31.08 -8.96
N ALA A 28 -9.26 -30.62 -9.19
CA ALA A 28 -9.54 -29.20 -9.37
C ALA A 28 -9.46 -28.40 -8.07
N ILE A 29 -9.91 -28.94 -6.93
CA ILE A 29 -10.02 -28.20 -5.66
C ILE A 29 -8.69 -27.54 -5.23
N PRO A 30 -7.54 -28.24 -5.19
CA PRO A 30 -6.27 -27.62 -4.82
C PRO A 30 -5.83 -26.50 -5.77
N ALA A 31 -6.05 -26.68 -7.08
CA ALA A 31 -5.69 -25.69 -8.10
C ALA A 31 -6.54 -24.42 -7.97
N VAL A 32 -7.86 -24.58 -7.82
CA VAL A 32 -8.79 -23.46 -7.62
C VAL A 32 -8.49 -22.72 -6.32
N SER A 33 -8.19 -23.44 -5.23
CA SER A 33 -7.81 -22.83 -3.95
C SER A 33 -6.56 -21.94 -4.07
N ARG A 34 -5.52 -22.40 -4.78
CA ARG A 34 -4.31 -21.60 -5.04
C ARG A 34 -4.60 -20.36 -5.89
N THR A 35 -5.45 -20.49 -6.91
CA THR A 35 -5.85 -19.36 -7.75
C THR A 35 -6.59 -18.31 -6.92
N ILE A 36 -7.54 -18.72 -6.09
CA ILE A 36 -8.28 -17.81 -5.19
C ILE A 36 -7.31 -17.09 -4.25
N GLU A 37 -6.37 -17.81 -3.64
CA GLU A 37 -5.40 -17.21 -2.73
C GLU A 37 -4.48 -16.21 -3.44
N ASN A 38 -4.04 -16.51 -4.66
CA ASN A 38 -3.26 -15.57 -5.46
C ASN A 38 -4.07 -14.33 -5.84
N SER A 39 -5.33 -14.49 -6.26
CA SER A 39 -6.22 -13.36 -6.55
C SER A 39 -6.43 -12.48 -5.32
N ARG A 40 -6.60 -13.07 -4.13
CA ARG A 40 -6.70 -12.31 -2.87
C ARG A 40 -5.45 -11.50 -2.57
N LYS A 41 -4.26 -12.09 -2.77
CA LYS A 41 -2.97 -11.39 -2.62
C LYS A 41 -2.83 -10.23 -3.60
N ASP A 42 -3.19 -10.46 -4.86
CA ASP A 42 -3.13 -9.42 -5.89
C ASP A 42 -4.08 -8.26 -5.53
N THR A 43 -5.32 -8.54 -5.15
CA THR A 43 -6.27 -7.52 -4.69
C THR A 43 -5.75 -6.74 -3.48
N PHE A 44 -5.11 -7.40 -2.51
CA PHE A 44 -4.55 -6.71 -1.35
C PHE A 44 -3.39 -5.77 -1.73
N ILE A 45 -2.54 -6.18 -2.67
CA ILE A 45 -1.47 -5.33 -3.21
C ILE A 45 -2.04 -4.15 -3.98
N ASP A 46 -3.09 -4.38 -4.76
CA ASP A 46 -3.76 -3.31 -5.50
C ASP A 46 -4.35 -2.27 -4.55
N ILE A 47 -4.95 -2.69 -3.43
CA ILE A 47 -5.41 -1.78 -2.37
C ILE A 47 -4.25 -0.94 -1.84
N ALA A 48 -3.12 -1.57 -1.48
CA ALA A 48 -1.95 -0.84 -1.00
C ALA A 48 -1.39 0.15 -2.03
N LYS A 49 -1.35 -0.24 -3.30
CA LYS A 49 -0.94 0.64 -4.41
C LYS A 49 -1.92 1.79 -4.61
N ASN A 50 -3.22 1.54 -4.48
CA ASN A 50 -4.25 2.58 -4.59
C ASN A 50 -4.08 3.63 -3.50
N TYR A 51 -3.76 3.23 -2.27
CA TYR A 51 -3.42 4.17 -1.20
C TYR A 51 -2.18 5.01 -1.54
N ALA A 52 -1.11 4.37 -2.02
CA ALA A 52 0.09 5.10 -2.43
C ALA A 52 -0.18 6.07 -3.59
N ASN A 53 -1.03 5.69 -4.54
CA ASN A 53 -1.43 6.53 -5.67
C ASN A 53 -2.28 7.71 -5.20
N ALA A 54 -3.22 7.49 -4.29
CA ALA A 54 -4.03 8.57 -3.70
C ALA A 54 -3.13 9.60 -3.00
N VAL A 55 -2.18 9.13 -2.19
CA VAL A 55 -1.18 10.02 -1.55
C VAL A 55 -0.33 10.75 -2.60
N THR A 56 0.07 10.08 -3.67
CA THR A 56 0.83 10.72 -4.77
C THR A 56 0.03 11.85 -5.42
N THR A 57 -1.26 11.63 -5.66
CA THR A 57 -2.16 12.64 -6.24
C THR A 57 -2.33 13.82 -5.30
N LEU A 58 -2.65 13.58 -4.02
CA LEU A 58 -2.81 14.65 -3.04
C LEU A 58 -1.52 15.43 -2.80
N TRP A 59 -0.38 14.73 -2.75
CA TRP A 59 0.93 15.34 -2.61
C TRP A 59 1.26 16.27 -3.78
N SER A 60 0.90 15.87 -5.00
CA SER A 60 1.14 16.66 -6.21
C SER A 60 0.17 17.84 -6.34
N ALA A 61 -0.99 17.77 -5.70
CA ALA A 61 -2.03 18.79 -5.70
C ALA A 61 -1.98 19.73 -4.49
N ASP A 62 -0.95 19.62 -3.63
CA ASP A 62 -0.87 20.35 -2.35
C ASP A 62 -2.08 20.14 -1.42
N GLY A 63 -2.73 18.99 -1.56
CA GLY A 63 -3.86 18.54 -0.73
C GLY A 63 -3.43 17.95 0.62
N LEU A 64 -2.13 17.90 0.93
CA LEU A 64 -1.63 17.49 2.24
C LEU A 64 -0.79 18.59 2.87
N THR A 65 -1.01 18.82 4.17
CA THR A 65 -0.18 19.66 5.02
C THR A 65 0.60 18.81 6.02
N CYS A 66 1.91 19.06 6.11
CA CYS A 66 2.84 18.33 6.97
C CYS A 66 3.55 19.34 7.87
N ALA A 67 3.39 19.22 9.19
CA ALA A 67 3.92 20.21 10.14
C ALA A 67 3.58 21.68 9.78
N GLY A 68 2.35 21.92 9.32
CA GLY A 68 1.87 23.26 8.95
C GLY A 68 2.36 23.79 7.58
N THR A 69 3.05 22.96 6.79
CA THR A 69 3.53 23.32 5.45
C THR A 69 2.86 22.45 4.39
N VAL A 70 2.45 23.04 3.26
CA VAL A 70 1.91 22.28 2.11
C VAL A 70 2.97 21.37 1.48
N SER A 71 2.52 20.27 0.88
CA SER A 71 3.36 19.20 0.31
C SER A 71 4.49 19.69 -0.61
N SER A 72 4.23 20.66 -1.49
CA SER A 72 5.22 21.23 -2.41
C SER A 72 6.33 22.02 -1.73
N ALA A 73 6.04 22.62 -0.57
CA ALA A 73 6.95 23.50 0.18
C ALA A 73 7.68 22.78 1.33
N THR A 74 7.40 21.49 1.53
CA THR A 74 8.07 20.67 2.55
C THR A 74 9.59 20.63 2.35
N ALA A 75 10.36 20.54 3.43
CA ALA A 75 11.79 20.31 3.37
C ALA A 75 12.11 18.88 2.89
N ASP A 76 13.38 18.58 2.69
CA ASP A 76 13.81 17.20 2.47
C ASP A 76 13.64 16.39 3.75
N GLY A 77 13.10 15.17 3.61
CA GLY A 77 12.81 14.34 4.76
C GLY A 77 11.77 13.25 4.50
N ASP A 78 11.41 12.59 5.59
CA ASP A 78 10.40 11.54 5.62
C ASP A 78 9.11 12.08 6.22
N TYR A 79 8.04 11.95 5.45
CA TYR A 79 6.69 12.35 5.79
C TYR A 79 5.77 11.14 5.80
N TYR A 80 4.81 11.12 6.71
CA TYR A 80 3.97 9.94 6.92
C TYR A 80 2.50 10.32 6.79
N VAL A 81 1.81 9.64 5.87
CA VAL A 81 0.36 9.77 5.68
C VAL A 81 -0.30 8.54 6.23
N LYS A 82 -1.21 8.71 7.20
CA LYS A 82 -1.91 7.58 7.83
C LYS A 82 -2.92 6.95 6.88
N ILE A 83 -3.11 5.64 6.99
CA ILE A 83 -4.13 4.87 6.30
C ILE A 83 -5.08 4.25 7.34
N ASN A 84 -6.37 4.53 7.22
CA ASN A 84 -7.44 3.91 7.99
C ASN A 84 -8.64 3.61 7.06
N SER A 85 -9.02 2.34 6.91
CA SER A 85 -10.18 1.95 6.08
C SER A 85 -11.54 2.08 6.79
N ASN A 86 -11.55 2.28 8.10
CA ASN A 86 -12.74 2.28 8.94
C ASN A 86 -13.38 3.68 9.07
N GLY A 87 -13.34 4.46 7.98
CA GLY A 87 -14.08 5.72 7.86
C GLY A 87 -13.71 6.80 8.88
N ASN A 88 -12.42 7.02 9.16
CA ASN A 88 -11.92 8.03 10.11
C ASN A 88 -12.47 7.90 11.54
N THR A 89 -12.98 6.73 11.93
CA THR A 89 -13.39 6.51 13.32
C THR A 89 -12.18 6.19 14.19
N VAL A 90 -12.16 6.75 15.40
CA VAL A 90 -11.17 6.44 16.43
C VAL A 90 -11.19 4.95 16.68
N ASP A 91 -10.05 4.30 16.52
CA ASP A 91 -9.90 2.91 16.96
C ASP A 91 -9.98 2.83 18.48
N THR A 92 -11.14 2.39 18.98
CA THR A 92 -11.41 2.18 20.39
C THR A 92 -10.80 0.88 20.94
N ASN A 93 -10.19 0.04 20.10
CA ASN A 93 -9.59 -1.24 20.49
C ASN A 93 -8.07 -1.17 20.73
N GLY A 94 -7.46 0.02 20.70
CA GLY A 94 -6.03 0.19 20.98
C GLY A 94 -5.12 -0.44 19.91
N THR A 95 -5.64 -0.65 18.70
CA THR A 95 -4.94 -1.25 17.57
C THR A 95 -4.49 -0.24 16.51
N SER A 96 -4.69 1.07 16.75
CA SER A 96 -4.30 2.17 15.88
C SER A 96 -3.31 3.09 16.59
N PHE A 97 -2.56 3.81 15.76
CA PHE A 97 -1.59 4.84 16.09
C PHE A 97 -2.14 5.76 17.21
N THR A 98 -1.61 5.58 18.42
CA THR A 98 -1.92 6.16 19.73
C THR A 98 -3.00 7.24 19.84
N THR A 99 -4.01 6.92 20.65
CA THR A 99 -4.69 7.75 21.67
C THR A 99 -4.71 9.25 21.43
N THR A 100 -5.84 9.70 20.89
CA THR A 100 -6.45 11.04 20.76
C THR A 100 -7.01 11.02 19.34
N ALA A 101 -8.18 11.63 19.12
CA ALA A 101 -8.96 11.48 17.91
C ALA A 101 -8.11 11.35 16.63
N ASP A 102 -8.44 10.37 15.80
CA ASP A 102 -7.93 10.18 14.44
C ASP A 102 -8.47 11.30 13.52
N ALA A 103 -8.36 12.55 13.98
CA ALA A 103 -8.94 13.76 13.37
C ALA A 103 -8.18 14.20 12.11
N ASP A 104 -7.13 13.47 11.76
CA ASP A 104 -6.03 13.89 10.90
C ASP A 104 -5.70 12.84 9.83
N VAL A 105 -6.55 11.81 9.65
CA VAL A 105 -6.41 10.87 8.53
C VAL A 105 -7.02 11.52 7.29
N PRO A 106 -6.24 11.76 6.23
CA PRO A 106 -6.78 12.30 5.00
C PRO A 106 -7.71 11.31 4.31
N THR A 107 -8.69 11.83 3.60
CA THR A 107 -9.61 11.02 2.80
C THR A 107 -8.91 10.51 1.53
N LEU A 108 -8.18 9.40 1.68
CA LEU A 108 -7.41 8.82 0.57
C LEU A 108 -8.28 8.06 -0.44
N LEU A 109 -9.25 7.30 0.06
CA LEU A 109 -10.19 6.51 -0.74
C LEU A 109 -11.59 6.63 -0.14
N GLU A 110 -12.59 6.98 -0.95
CA GLU A 110 -14.01 7.13 -0.52
C GLU A 110 -14.59 5.87 0.13
N SER A 111 -14.13 4.67 -0.25
CA SER A 111 -14.56 3.39 0.32
C SER A 111 -13.49 2.70 1.17
N GLY A 112 -12.32 3.32 1.37
CA GLY A 112 -11.27 2.82 2.26
C GLY A 112 -10.73 1.39 1.98
N GLY A 113 -11.06 0.73 0.87
CA GLY A 113 -10.50 -0.59 0.47
C GLY A 113 -10.36 -1.66 1.57
N LYS A 114 -11.27 -2.65 1.64
CA LYS A 114 -11.20 -3.72 2.66
C LYS A 114 -10.26 -4.87 2.28
N SER A 115 -9.77 -5.60 3.28
CA SER A 115 -8.99 -6.83 3.07
C SER A 115 -9.74 -7.86 2.22
N SER A 116 -9.03 -8.48 1.29
CA SER A 116 -9.54 -9.57 0.44
C SER A 116 -9.81 -10.87 1.22
N TRP A 117 -9.40 -10.92 2.50
CA TRP A 117 -9.74 -11.99 3.43
C TRP A 117 -10.79 -11.51 4.44
N GLY A 118 -12.06 -11.74 4.11
CA GLY A 118 -13.17 -11.53 5.05
C GLY A 118 -13.53 -10.07 5.30
N SER A 119 -13.24 -9.17 4.36
CA SER A 119 -13.64 -7.75 4.40
C SER A 119 -13.22 -7.00 5.65
N ARG A 120 -12.07 -7.39 6.22
CA ARG A 120 -11.48 -6.77 7.41
C ARG A 120 -10.96 -5.37 7.09
N ASP A 121 -10.94 -4.53 8.11
CA ASP A 121 -10.32 -3.21 8.00
C ASP A 121 -8.80 -3.32 7.83
N VAL A 122 -8.23 -2.35 7.13
CA VAL A 122 -6.81 -2.22 6.88
C VAL A 122 -6.29 -0.92 7.46
N TYR A 123 -5.13 -1.00 8.10
CA TYR A 123 -4.45 0.11 8.74
C TYR A 123 -3.00 0.15 8.31
N GLY A 124 -2.38 1.33 8.32
CA GLY A 124 -0.97 1.48 8.00
C GLY A 124 -0.61 2.92 7.69
N TYR A 125 0.40 3.11 6.85
CA TYR A 125 0.80 4.42 6.39
C TYR A 125 1.47 4.37 5.02
N VAL A 126 1.48 5.52 4.34
CA VAL A 126 2.38 5.79 3.22
C VAL A 126 3.49 6.71 3.71
N ARG A 127 4.73 6.26 3.60
CA ARG A 127 5.91 7.11 3.79
C ARG A 127 6.25 7.79 2.47
N VAL A 128 6.32 9.10 2.51
CA VAL A 128 6.77 9.96 1.42
C VAL A 128 8.19 10.43 1.75
N ASN A 129 9.15 10.00 0.95
CA ASN A 129 10.53 10.45 1.07
C ASN A 129 10.80 11.54 0.03
N VAL A 130 11.09 12.73 0.50
CA VAL A 130 11.49 13.88 -0.31
C VAL A 130 12.99 14.04 -0.21
N ALA A 131 13.67 14.05 -1.35
CA ALA A 131 15.10 14.29 -1.41
C ALA A 131 15.44 15.23 -2.56
N THR A 132 16.33 16.19 -2.32
CA THR A 132 16.94 17.01 -3.35
C THR A 132 18.38 16.57 -3.58
N THR A 133 18.70 16.32 -4.84
CA THR A 133 20.11 16.24 -5.25
C THR A 133 20.65 17.66 -5.33
N PRO A 134 21.83 17.97 -4.77
CA PRO A 134 22.39 19.33 -4.85
C PRO A 134 22.79 19.66 -6.29
N ASP A 135 22.75 20.95 -6.64
CA ASP A 135 23.36 21.44 -7.87
C ASP A 135 24.86 21.07 -7.88
N THR A 136 25.32 20.56 -9.01
CA THR A 136 26.76 20.35 -9.23
C THR A 136 27.29 21.44 -10.15
N CYS A 137 28.39 22.05 -9.76
CA CYS A 137 29.05 23.11 -10.49
C CYS A 137 30.39 22.61 -11.01
N VAL A 138 30.85 23.21 -12.11
CA VAL A 138 32.24 23.11 -12.56
C VAL A 138 33.02 24.30 -12.06
N THR A 139 34.19 24.04 -11.48
CA THR A 139 35.20 25.07 -11.27
C THR A 139 36.04 25.22 -12.55
N SER A 140 36.83 26.28 -12.63
CA SER A 140 37.79 26.52 -13.72
C SER A 140 38.81 25.37 -13.92
N ALA A 141 38.95 24.46 -12.96
CA ALA A 141 39.77 23.25 -13.04
C ALA A 141 39.03 22.01 -13.58
N GLY A 142 37.76 22.13 -13.97
CA GLY A 142 36.95 21.03 -14.52
C GLY A 142 36.41 20.03 -13.48
N ALA A 143 36.73 20.20 -12.20
CA ALA A 143 36.20 19.37 -11.12
C ALA A 143 34.71 19.65 -10.88
N THR A 144 33.90 18.59 -10.73
CA THR A 144 32.48 18.67 -10.36
C THR A 144 32.33 18.60 -8.85
N THR A 145 31.90 19.70 -8.24
CA THR A 145 31.65 19.80 -6.79
C THR A 145 30.26 20.39 -6.53
N PRO A 146 29.66 20.19 -5.34
CA PRO A 146 28.46 20.92 -4.94
C PRO A 146 28.66 22.43 -5.11
N CYS A 147 27.66 23.13 -5.61
CA CYS A 147 27.72 24.58 -5.86
C CYS A 147 27.73 25.38 -4.54
N THR A 148 28.89 25.51 -3.90
CA THR A 148 29.05 26.29 -2.65
C THR A 148 29.83 27.59 -2.84
N THR A 149 30.45 27.80 -4.01
CA THR A 149 31.26 28.99 -4.31
C THR A 149 30.51 29.99 -5.20
N PRO A 150 30.43 31.27 -4.82
CA PRO A 150 29.89 32.33 -5.68
C PRO A 150 30.64 32.40 -7.01
N GLY A 151 29.93 32.39 -8.14
CA GLY A 151 30.51 32.49 -9.49
C GLY A 151 30.83 31.14 -10.17
N ALA A 152 30.53 30.01 -9.54
CA ALA A 152 30.67 28.70 -10.17
C ALA A 152 29.60 28.47 -11.25
N ILE A 153 29.96 27.83 -12.37
CA ILE A 153 29.03 27.54 -13.47
C ILE A 153 28.27 26.24 -13.15
N ILE A 154 26.94 26.30 -13.15
CA ILE A 154 26.08 25.13 -12.91
C ILE A 154 26.23 24.14 -14.06
N LYS A 155 26.61 22.90 -13.75
CA LYS A 155 26.75 21.80 -14.72
C LYS A 155 25.49 20.92 -14.75
N THR A 156 24.97 20.59 -13.56
CA THR A 156 23.75 19.81 -13.42
C THR A 156 22.88 20.48 -12.37
N ARG A 157 21.65 20.81 -12.75
CA ARG A 157 20.62 21.24 -11.80
C ARG A 157 20.23 20.05 -10.92
N GLY A 158 20.23 20.30 -9.62
CA GLY A 158 19.64 19.48 -8.60
C GLY A 158 18.18 19.20 -8.92
N LYS A 159 17.79 17.94 -8.75
CA LYS A 159 16.43 17.48 -8.94
C LYS A 159 15.85 17.09 -7.59
N ARG A 160 14.65 17.61 -7.31
CA ARG A 160 13.79 17.12 -6.23
C ARG A 160 13.10 15.84 -6.67
N THR A 161 13.26 14.78 -5.89
CA THR A 161 12.65 13.47 -6.14
C THR A 161 11.80 13.08 -4.95
N THR A 162 10.59 12.59 -5.23
CA THR A 162 9.66 12.11 -4.23
C THR A 162 9.43 10.62 -4.46
N LYS A 163 9.62 9.81 -3.42
CA LYS A 163 9.38 8.36 -3.45
C LYS A 163 8.33 7.97 -2.41
N TYR A 164 7.49 7.01 -2.77
CA TYR A 164 6.38 6.56 -1.95
C TYR A 164 6.60 5.11 -1.54
N TYR A 165 6.37 4.82 -0.27
CA TYR A 165 6.48 3.48 0.29
C TYR A 165 5.26 3.20 1.16
N VAL A 166 4.55 2.10 0.90
CA VAL A 166 3.32 1.76 1.62
C VAL A 166 3.53 0.57 2.53
N THR A 167 3.02 0.69 3.76
CA THR A 167 2.82 -0.42 4.69
C THR A 167 1.33 -0.52 4.99
N LEU A 168 0.82 -1.73 5.09
CA LEU A 168 -0.62 -1.96 5.25
C LEU A 168 -0.83 -3.30 5.93
N SER A 169 -1.68 -3.36 6.95
CA SER A 169 -2.00 -4.56 7.71
C SER A 169 -3.52 -4.70 7.84
N ASP A 170 -4.03 -5.91 7.66
CA ASP A 170 -5.38 -6.27 8.09
C ASP A 170 -5.40 -6.84 9.52
N GLY A 171 -4.27 -6.80 10.24
CA GLY A 171 -4.14 -7.30 11.62
C GLY A 171 -3.78 -8.78 11.71
N ILE A 172 -3.69 -9.49 10.57
CA ILE A 172 -3.09 -10.83 10.47
C ILE A 172 -2.06 -10.88 9.34
N ARG A 173 -2.36 -10.20 8.23
CA ARG A 173 -1.62 -10.21 6.97
C ARG A 173 -1.33 -8.79 6.53
N GLY A 174 -0.33 -8.64 5.66
CA GLY A 174 -0.16 -7.40 4.94
C GLY A 174 1.27 -7.17 4.48
N LEU A 175 1.58 -5.90 4.25
CA LEU A 175 2.91 -5.37 3.96
C LEU A 175 3.49 -4.83 5.26
N GLY A 176 4.57 -5.45 5.75
CA GLY A 176 5.21 -5.01 6.99
C GLY A 176 6.08 -3.77 6.81
N SER A 177 6.39 -3.12 7.93
CA SER A 177 7.20 -1.88 7.97
C SER A 177 8.58 -2.01 7.31
N THR A 178 9.17 -3.22 7.25
CA THR A 178 10.43 -3.50 6.54
C THR A 178 10.35 -3.21 5.04
N VAL A 179 9.15 -3.25 4.46
CA VAL A 179 8.90 -2.89 3.05
C VAL A 179 8.88 -1.36 2.89
N ALA A 180 8.56 -0.61 3.95
CA ALA A 180 8.39 0.85 3.90
C ALA A 180 9.55 1.65 4.51
N THR A 181 10.39 1.03 5.34
CA THR A 181 11.45 1.70 6.11
C THR A 181 12.82 1.01 5.94
N GLY A 182 13.89 1.79 6.13
CA GLY A 182 15.26 1.30 6.04
C GLY A 182 15.83 1.19 4.62
N ALA A 183 17.05 0.66 4.52
CA ALA A 183 17.81 0.56 3.27
C ALA A 183 17.18 -0.39 2.23
N ASN A 184 16.32 -1.31 2.68
CA ASN A 184 15.65 -2.30 1.84
C ASN A 184 14.19 -1.94 1.53
N ALA A 185 13.79 -0.68 1.74
CA ALA A 185 12.45 -0.23 1.43
C ALA A 185 12.14 -0.39 -0.07
N ILE A 186 10.93 -0.85 -0.36
CA ILE A 186 10.45 -1.14 -1.71
C ILE A 186 9.44 -0.08 -2.09
N GLU A 187 9.72 0.67 -3.14
CA GLU A 187 8.80 1.69 -3.66
C GLU A 187 7.43 1.07 -3.97
N SER A 188 6.34 1.78 -3.67
CA SER A 188 4.97 1.26 -3.79
C SER A 188 4.65 0.70 -5.19
N SER A 189 5.24 1.27 -6.24
CA SER A 189 5.09 0.81 -7.63
C SER A 189 5.73 -0.56 -7.90
N LYS A 190 6.69 -0.98 -7.08
CA LYS A 190 7.48 -2.21 -7.22
C LYS A 190 7.00 -3.36 -6.34
N ILE A 191 5.94 -3.15 -5.56
CA ILE A 191 5.38 -4.18 -4.68
C ILE A 191 4.81 -5.34 -5.51
N VAL A 192 5.18 -6.56 -5.11
CA VAL A 192 4.74 -7.82 -5.69
C VAL A 192 4.26 -8.79 -4.60
N ARG A 193 3.58 -9.87 -5.02
CA ARG A 193 3.03 -10.91 -4.13
C ARG A 193 4.01 -11.45 -3.09
N GLY A 194 5.30 -11.56 -3.45
CA GLY A 194 6.34 -12.06 -2.55
C GLY A 194 6.65 -11.15 -1.36
N ASN A 195 6.22 -9.88 -1.39
CA ASN A 195 6.46 -8.93 -0.29
C ASN A 195 5.39 -9.00 0.81
N LEU A 196 4.32 -9.77 0.61
CA LEU A 196 3.24 -9.88 1.58
C LEU A 196 3.58 -10.91 2.68
N THR A 197 3.40 -10.48 3.92
CA THR A 197 3.40 -11.34 5.10
C THR A 197 2.01 -11.94 5.28
N MET A 198 1.90 -13.27 5.31
CA MET A 198 0.62 -13.99 5.30
C MET A 198 0.10 -14.38 6.70
N SER A 199 0.85 -14.09 7.76
CA SER A 199 0.46 -14.40 9.13
C SER A 199 1.25 -13.59 10.14
N GLY A 200 0.63 -13.25 11.27
CA GLY A 200 1.30 -12.64 12.42
C GLY A 200 1.62 -11.16 12.27
N LEU A 201 1.21 -10.52 11.17
CA LEU A 201 1.37 -9.09 10.99
C LEU A 201 0.23 -8.35 11.69
N LYS A 202 0.49 -7.80 12.87
CA LYS A 202 -0.50 -7.04 13.65
C LYS A 202 -0.59 -5.61 13.13
N TYR A 203 -1.61 -4.88 13.58
CA TYR A 203 -1.73 -3.46 13.25
C TYR A 203 -0.60 -2.61 13.88
N SER A 204 -0.11 -3.01 15.06
CA SER A 204 1.04 -2.37 15.72
C SER A 204 2.32 -2.44 14.89
N ASP A 205 2.47 -3.45 14.03
CA ASP A 205 3.69 -3.69 13.25
C ASP A 205 3.78 -2.77 12.01
N VAL A 206 2.68 -2.06 11.72
CA VAL A 206 2.58 -1.07 10.63
C VAL A 206 2.25 0.32 11.16
N ALA A 207 2.49 0.56 12.46
CA ALA A 207 2.40 1.89 13.05
C ALA A 207 3.56 2.78 12.56
N ILE A 208 3.29 4.08 12.39
CA ILE A 208 4.33 5.04 12.00
C ILE A 208 5.46 5.00 13.05
N PRO A 209 6.73 4.90 12.62
CA PRO A 209 7.85 4.82 13.53
C PRO A 209 7.93 6.07 14.41
N THR A 210 8.07 5.88 15.72
CA THR A 210 8.20 6.96 16.73
C THR A 210 9.65 7.34 17.02
N THR A 211 10.60 6.86 16.21
CA THR A 211 12.03 7.12 16.38
C THR A 211 12.36 8.60 16.20
N THR A 212 13.46 9.05 16.80
CA THR A 212 13.99 10.40 16.64
C THR A 212 14.83 10.54 15.36
N PRO A 213 14.69 11.63 14.58
CA PRO A 213 13.75 12.74 14.76
C PRO A 213 12.30 12.31 14.54
N ALA A 214 11.38 12.90 15.33
CA ALA A 214 9.97 12.52 15.34
C ALA A 214 9.37 12.52 13.93
N ALA A 215 8.66 11.43 13.59
CA ALA A 215 8.01 11.29 12.31
C ALA A 215 7.04 12.46 12.06
N ILE A 216 7.19 13.12 10.91
CA ILE A 216 6.30 14.20 10.51
C ILE A 216 5.05 13.60 9.87
N THR A 217 3.92 13.69 10.54
CA THR A 217 2.63 13.25 10.01
C THR A 217 2.00 14.33 9.15
N CYS A 218 1.37 13.93 8.05
CA CYS A 218 0.63 14.83 7.17
C CYS A 218 -0.87 14.58 7.26
N VAL A 219 -1.62 15.65 7.12
CA VAL A 219 -3.09 15.69 7.19
C VAL A 219 -3.64 16.32 5.92
N GLU A 220 -4.93 16.16 5.64
CA GLU A 220 -5.57 16.84 4.52
C GLU A 220 -5.54 18.36 4.74
N ASN A 221 -5.25 19.13 3.68
CA ASN A 221 -5.20 20.60 3.71
C ASN A 221 -6.60 21.21 3.82
#